data_AF-A0A4Y2DKQ7-F1
#
_entry.id   AF-A0A4Y2DKQ7-F1
#
_cell.length_a   1.000
_cell.length_b   1.000
_cell.length_c   1.000
_cell.angle_alpha   90.00
_cell.angle_beta   90.00
_cell.angle_gamma   90.00
#
_symmetry.space_group_name_H-M   'P 1'
#
loop_
_entity.id
_entity.type
_entity.pdbx_description
1 polymer ?
#
loop_
_entity_poly.entity_id
_entity_poly.type
_entity_poly.pdbx_seq_one_letter_code
_entity_poly.pdbx_strand_id
1 'polypeptide(L)'
;MLIKVRNAIREKRRNELKRKVVLFHQDNARPHVSTMTGWILYKLEWDLMQHPPCSPDMAPSDFYLFSHLQLHLDGAILNSNEEVINEGDLFLDSRTPLFFAEGTEKLAKRWQTIVDLIGGYNPH
;
A
#
# COMPACT_ATOMS: atom_id res chain seq x y z
N MET A 1 5.72 5.36 12.68
CA MET A 1 5.18 5.59 11.33
C MET A 1 3.65 5.74 11.33
N LEU A 2 2.88 4.75 11.82
CA LEU A 2 1.40 4.76 11.79
C LEU A 2 0.72 6.00 12.42
N ILE A 3 1.26 6.54 13.52
CA ILE A 3 0.72 7.76 14.15
C ILE A 3 0.79 8.97 13.21
N LYS A 4 1.88 9.11 12.43
CA LYS A 4 2.01 10.19 11.44
C LYS A 4 0.97 10.03 10.32
N VAL A 5 0.77 8.80 9.86
CA VAL A 5 -0.27 8.46 8.85
C VAL A 5 -1.66 8.82 9.36
N ARG A 6 -1.99 8.48 10.62
CA ARG A 6 -3.27 8.86 11.25
C ARG A 6 -3.50 10.36 11.21
N ASN A 7 -2.49 11.15 11.54
CA ASN A 7 -2.61 12.61 11.56
C ASN A 7 -2.85 13.18 10.15
N ALA A 8 -2.08 12.70 9.16
CA ALA A 8 -2.24 13.12 7.76
C ALA A 8 -3.64 12.75 7.21
N ILE A 9 -4.15 11.56 7.53
CA ILE A 9 -5.52 11.14 7.16
C ILE A 9 -6.57 12.05 7.80
N ARG A 10 -6.43 12.38 9.09
CA ARG A 10 -7.36 13.29 9.79
C ARG A 10 -7.36 14.69 9.21
N GLU A 11 -6.22 15.18 8.76
CA GLU A 11 -6.08 16.48 8.12
C GLU A 11 -6.75 16.47 6.74
N LYS A 12 -6.37 15.54 5.86
CA LYS A 12 -6.88 15.46 4.49
C LYS A 12 -8.36 15.07 4.39
N ARG A 13 -8.89 14.31 5.38
CA ARG A 13 -10.26 13.76 5.36
C ARG A 13 -11.10 14.18 6.57
N ARG A 14 -10.83 15.36 7.14
CA ARG A 14 -11.45 15.88 8.36
C ARG A 14 -12.99 15.77 8.38
N ASN A 15 -13.64 15.93 7.23
CA ASN A 15 -15.10 15.91 7.11
C ASN A 15 -15.67 14.52 6.75
N GLU A 16 -14.85 13.58 6.29
CA GLU A 16 -15.30 12.25 5.84
C GLU A 16 -15.11 11.15 6.88
N LEU A 17 -14.25 11.36 7.88
CA LEU A 17 -13.89 10.37 8.90
C LEU A 17 -14.91 10.22 10.03
N LYS A 18 -16.02 10.96 10.02
CA LYS A 18 -16.98 10.93 11.13
C LYS A 18 -17.62 9.55 11.38
N ARG A 19 -17.51 8.59 10.45
CA ARG A 19 -18.11 7.24 10.56
C ARG A 19 -17.37 6.10 9.83
N LYS A 20 -16.20 6.32 9.24
CA LYS A 20 -15.54 5.31 8.41
C LYS A 20 -14.43 4.59 9.18
N VAL A 21 -14.59 3.28 9.34
CA VAL A 21 -13.54 2.37 9.78
C VAL A 21 -12.39 2.42 8.76
N VAL A 22 -11.15 2.43 9.25
CA VAL A 22 -9.97 2.31 8.39
C VAL A 22 -9.60 0.84 8.29
N LEU A 23 -9.74 0.28 7.08
CA LEU A 23 -9.16 -1.02 6.74
C LEU A 23 -7.69 -0.81 6.40
N PHE A 24 -6.79 -1.39 7.18
CA PHE A 24 -5.36 -1.31 7.00
C PHE A 24 -4.84 -2.60 6.38
N HIS A 25 -4.11 -2.49 5.26
CA HIS A 25 -3.50 -3.63 4.58
C HIS A 25 -1.98 -3.50 4.65
N GLN A 26 -1.32 -4.59 5.06
CA GLN A 26 0.14 -4.71 5.13
C GLN A 26 0.52 -6.18 4.92
N ASP A 27 1.78 -6.42 4.58
CA ASP A 27 2.35 -7.77 4.47
C ASP A 27 2.68 -8.36 5.86
N ASN A 28 3.03 -9.64 5.87
CA ASN A 28 3.32 -10.40 7.10
C ASN A 28 4.79 -10.34 7.54
N ALA A 29 5.58 -9.35 7.10
CA ALA A 29 6.95 -9.19 7.55
C ALA A 29 7.02 -9.11 9.09
N ARG A 30 8.06 -9.70 9.68
CA ARG A 30 8.22 -9.82 11.15
C ARG A 30 7.99 -8.51 11.93
N PRO A 31 8.48 -7.33 11.48
CA PRO A 31 8.21 -6.08 12.17
C PRO A 31 6.71 -5.68 12.16
N HIS A 32 5.99 -6.03 11.10
CA HIS A 32 4.59 -5.64 10.85
C HIS A 32 3.60 -6.50 11.65
N VAL A 33 3.95 -7.76 11.94
CA VAL A 33 3.16 -8.67 12.79
C VAL A 33 3.60 -8.68 14.26
N SER A 34 4.48 -7.76 14.66
CA SER A 34 4.91 -7.65 16.06
C SER A 34 3.77 -7.25 16.99
N THR A 35 3.85 -7.67 18.26
CA THR A 35 2.90 -7.28 19.31
C THR A 35 2.72 -5.77 19.42
N MET A 36 3.81 -5.02 19.25
CA MET A 36 3.79 -3.56 19.28
C MET A 36 2.95 -2.98 18.13
N THR A 37 3.15 -3.48 16.91
CA THR A 37 2.37 -3.04 15.74
C THR A 37 0.89 -3.34 15.91
N GLY A 38 0.54 -4.54 16.37
CA GLY A 38 -0.85 -4.92 16.66
C GLY A 38 -1.49 -4.02 17.73
N TRP A 39 -0.76 -3.71 18.81
CA TRP A 39 -1.25 -2.80 19.86
C TRP A 39 -1.49 -1.37 19.34
N ILE A 40 -0.63 -0.87 18.46
CA ILE A 40 -0.81 0.45 17.84
C ILE A 40 -2.04 0.45 16.94
N LEU A 41 -2.24 -0.56 16.09
CA LEU A 41 -3.43 -0.66 15.23
C LEU A 41 -4.73 -0.69 16.04
N TYR A 42 -4.75 -1.48 17.14
CA TYR A 42 -5.87 -1.48 18.09
C TYR A 42 -6.15 -0.09 18.67
N LYS A 43 -5.12 0.62 19.14
CA LYS A 43 -5.26 1.99 19.67
C LYS A 43 -5.72 3.02 18.63
N LEU A 44 -5.50 2.74 17.35
CA LEU A 44 -5.96 3.59 16.25
C LEU A 44 -7.36 3.24 15.77
N GLU A 45 -7.94 2.14 16.26
CA GLU A 45 -9.22 1.58 15.79
C GLU A 45 -9.17 1.27 14.29
N TRP A 46 -8.03 0.73 13.84
CA TRP A 46 -7.83 0.31 12.46
C TRP A 46 -7.93 -1.21 12.37
N ASP A 47 -8.76 -1.68 11.46
CA ASP A 47 -8.98 -3.10 11.21
C ASP A 47 -7.91 -3.60 10.26
N LEU A 48 -7.11 -4.57 10.72
CA LEU A 48 -6.09 -5.20 9.89
C LEU A 48 -6.72 -6.21 8.93
N MET A 49 -6.54 -5.99 7.64
CA MET A 49 -6.93 -6.93 6.60
C MET A 49 -5.98 -8.13 6.61
N GLN A 50 -6.53 -9.34 6.51
CA GLN A 50 -5.72 -10.54 6.40
C GLN A 50 -4.95 -10.54 5.08
N HIS A 51 -3.67 -10.91 5.16
CA HIS A 51 -2.81 -11.09 4.00
C HIS A 51 -2.17 -12.48 4.10
N PRO A 52 -2.14 -13.28 3.02
CA PRO A 52 -1.49 -14.58 3.04
C PRO A 52 0.04 -14.43 3.08
N PRO A 53 0.78 -15.43 3.59
CA PRO A 53 2.23 -15.41 3.57
C PRO A 53 2.80 -15.39 2.15
N CYS A 54 3.83 -14.57 1.91
CA CYS A 54 4.61 -14.54 0.67
C CYS A 54 3.80 -14.27 -0.61
N SER A 55 2.79 -13.38 -0.55
CA SER A 55 1.90 -13.08 -1.69
C SER A 55 2.03 -11.62 -2.17
N PRO A 56 3.16 -11.24 -2.80
CA PRO A 56 3.36 -9.88 -3.29
C PRO A 56 2.33 -9.49 -4.36
N ASP A 57 1.80 -10.46 -5.10
CA ASP A 57 0.71 -10.28 -6.06
C ASP A 57 -0.62 -9.86 -5.42
N MET A 58 -0.74 -9.95 -4.09
CA MET A 58 -1.87 -9.50 -3.29
C MET A 58 -1.65 -8.17 -2.55
N ALA A 59 -0.56 -7.46 -2.85
CA ALA A 59 -0.28 -6.14 -2.29
C ALA A 59 -0.31 -5.07 -3.40
N PRO A 60 -1.27 -4.11 -3.38
CA PRO A 60 -1.34 -3.03 -4.37
C PRO A 60 -0.06 -2.20 -4.45
N SER A 61 0.65 -2.06 -3.32
CA SER A 61 1.96 -1.43 -3.28
C SER A 61 2.95 -2.15 -4.20
N ASP A 62 3.00 -3.48 -4.17
CA ASP A 62 3.99 -4.26 -4.92
C ASP A 62 3.61 -4.39 -6.40
N PHE A 63 2.40 -4.88 -6.70
CA PHE A 63 2.01 -5.18 -8.08
C PHE A 63 1.62 -3.96 -8.91
N TYR A 64 1.35 -2.82 -8.27
CA TYR A 64 0.89 -1.61 -8.98
C TYR A 64 1.80 -0.42 -8.68
N LEU A 65 1.86 0.07 -7.44
CA LEU A 65 2.60 1.30 -7.14
C LEU A 65 4.10 1.18 -7.46
N PHE A 66 4.76 0.18 -6.90
CA PHE A 66 6.20 -0.05 -7.09
C PHE A 66 6.53 -0.53 -8.49
N SER A 67 5.63 -1.27 -9.14
CA SER A 67 5.80 -1.64 -10.56
C SER A 67 5.85 -0.39 -11.47
N HIS A 68 4.98 0.60 -11.23
CA HIS A 68 5.02 1.87 -11.98
C HIS A 68 6.21 2.75 -11.57
N LEU A 69 6.60 2.74 -10.29
CA LEU A 69 7.79 3.45 -9.84
C LEU A 69 9.05 2.87 -10.49
N GLN A 70 9.15 1.54 -10.59
CA GLN A 70 10.26 0.89 -11.28
C GLN A 70 10.34 1.31 -12.75
N LEU A 71 9.21 1.38 -13.45
CA LEU A 71 9.17 1.89 -14.82
C LEU A 71 9.54 3.37 -14.92
N HIS A 72 9.14 4.20 -13.95
CA HIS A 72 9.53 5.61 -13.89
C HIS A 72 11.04 5.79 -13.70
N LEU A 73 11.65 4.91 -12.91
CA LEU A 73 13.08 4.93 -12.60
C LEU A 73 13.93 4.15 -13.61
N ASP A 74 13.32 3.51 -14.61
CA ASP A 74 14.05 2.65 -15.53
C ASP A 74 15.10 3.45 -16.33
N GLY A 75 16.35 2.99 -16.28
CA GLY A 75 17.49 3.67 -16.88
C GLY A 75 17.98 4.95 -16.17
N ALA A 76 17.37 5.38 -15.06
CA ALA A 76 17.82 6.53 -14.30
C ALA A 76 19.13 6.23 -13.53
N ILE A 77 20.07 7.17 -13.55
CA ILE A 77 21.29 7.12 -12.73
C ILE A 77 21.13 8.16 -11.62
N LEU A 78 20.97 7.69 -10.39
CA LEU A 78 20.80 8.52 -9.20
C LEU A 78 22.05 8.40 -8.33
N ASN A 79 22.72 9.52 -8.06
CA ASN A 79 24.04 9.57 -7.45
C ASN A 79 24.00 9.87 -5.94
N SER A 80 22.83 10.16 -5.40
CA SER A 80 22.66 10.49 -3.99
C SER A 80 21.31 10.02 -3.44
N ASN A 81 21.23 9.87 -2.11
CA ASN A 81 19.96 9.58 -1.45
C ASN A 81 18.95 10.73 -1.63
N GLU A 82 19.43 11.97 -1.76
CA GLU A 82 18.58 13.13 -2.00
C GLU A 82 17.91 13.05 -3.38
N GLU A 83 18.66 12.67 -4.42
CA GLU A 83 18.10 12.40 -5.76
C GLU A 83 17.06 11.28 -5.73
N VAL A 84 17.32 10.19 -4.99
CA VAL A 84 16.35 9.07 -4.84
C VAL A 84 15.06 9.53 -4.15
N ILE A 85 15.17 10.34 -3.09
CA ILE A 85 14.00 10.86 -2.38
C ILE A 85 13.21 11.82 -3.30
N ASN A 86 13.90 12.74 -3.97
CA ASN A 86 13.27 13.71 -4.86
C ASN A 86 12.55 13.04 -6.02
N GLU A 87 13.13 12.02 -6.65
CA GLU A 87 12.45 11.25 -7.71
C GLU A 87 11.23 10.49 -7.19
N GLY A 88 11.31 9.95 -5.97
CA GLY A 88 10.16 9.32 -5.31
C GLY A 88 9.02 10.31 -5.06
N ASP A 89 9.33 11.51 -4.57
CA ASP A 89 8.35 12.57 -4.32
C ASP A 89 7.75 13.07 -5.65
N LEU A 90 8.57 13.34 -6.66
CA LEU A 90 8.11 13.71 -8.01
C LEU A 90 7.19 12.64 -8.61
N PHE A 91 7.57 11.37 -8.49
CA PHE A 91 6.75 10.26 -8.94
C PHE A 91 5.38 10.30 -8.25
N LEU A 92 5.32 10.41 -6.92
CA LEU A 92 4.07 10.39 -6.17
C LEU A 92 3.20 11.62 -6.45
N ASP A 93 3.79 12.81 -6.52
CA ASP A 93 3.09 14.07 -6.79
C ASP A 93 2.55 14.13 -8.23
N SER A 94 3.17 13.43 -9.18
CA SER A 94 2.68 13.32 -10.56
C SER A 94 1.44 12.42 -10.70
N ARG A 95 1.10 11.60 -9.69
CA ARG A 95 -0.03 10.66 -9.78
C ARG A 95 -1.35 11.31 -9.43
N THR A 96 -2.36 11.04 -10.26
CA THR A 96 -3.73 11.49 -10.01
C THR A 96 -4.38 10.65 -8.90
N PRO A 97 -5.43 11.16 -8.24
CA PRO A 97 -6.23 10.34 -7.32
C PRO A 97 -6.77 9.06 -7.97
N LEU A 98 -7.07 9.11 -9.28
CA LEU A 98 -7.54 7.95 -10.05
C LEU A 98 -6.51 6.83 -10.10
N PHE A 99 -5.22 7.14 -10.24
CA PHE A 99 -4.14 6.14 -10.23
C PHE A 99 -4.17 5.30 -8.94
N PHE A 100 -4.30 5.94 -7.78
CA PHE A 100 -4.37 5.23 -6.50
C PHE A 100 -5.67 4.42 -6.35
N ALA A 101 -6.79 4.94 -6.87
CA ALA A 101 -8.06 4.21 -6.89
C ALA A 101 -7.97 2.94 -7.76
N GLU A 102 -7.42 3.04 -8.97
CA GLU A 102 -7.23 1.91 -9.88
C GLU A 102 -6.38 0.79 -9.27
N GLY A 103 -5.26 1.14 -8.63
CA GLY A 103 -4.42 0.16 -7.94
C GLY A 103 -5.17 -0.60 -6.84
N THR A 104 -6.02 0.12 -6.09
CA THR A 104 -6.88 -0.46 -5.04
C THR A 104 -7.99 -1.34 -5.64
N GLU A 105 -8.63 -0.91 -6.72
CA GLU A 105 -9.70 -1.67 -7.39
C GLU A 105 -9.19 -2.95 -8.05
N LYS A 106 -7.97 -2.92 -8.60
CA LYS A 106 -7.32 -4.11 -9.17
C LYS A 106 -7.09 -5.22 -8.13
N LEU A 107 -7.04 -4.89 -6.84
CA LEU A 107 -6.90 -5.87 -5.77
C LEU A 107 -8.06 -6.89 -5.77
N ALA A 108 -9.30 -6.41 -5.89
CA ALA A 108 -10.48 -7.28 -5.90
C ALA A 108 -10.46 -8.27 -7.06
N LYS A 109 -10.09 -7.80 -8.27
CA LYS A 109 -9.96 -8.65 -9.45
C LYS A 109 -8.87 -9.71 -9.25
N ARG A 110 -7.71 -9.32 -8.70
CA ARG A 110 -6.60 -10.24 -8.45
C ARG A 110 -6.96 -11.31 -7.42
N TRP A 111 -7.64 -10.94 -6.35
CA TRP A 111 -8.12 -11.92 -5.37
C TRP A 111 -9.06 -12.95 -5.98
N GLN A 112 -9.98 -12.51 -6.84
CA GLN A 112 -10.86 -13.43 -7.56
C GLN A 112 -10.04 -14.40 -8.42
N THR A 113 -9.07 -13.91 -9.19
CA THR A 113 -8.19 -14.76 -10.00
C THR A 113 -7.44 -15.79 -9.16
N ILE A 114 -6.92 -15.42 -7.98
CA ILE A 114 -6.19 -16.35 -7.11
C ILE A 114 -7.11 -17.43 -6.54
N VAL A 115 -8.36 -17.08 -6.21
CA VAL A 115 -9.39 -18.06 -5.82
C VAL A 115 -9.69 -19.02 -6.97
N ASP A 116 -9.88 -18.49 -8.18
CA ASP A 116 -10.18 -19.29 -9.38
C ASP A 116 -9.02 -20.23 -9.74
N LEU A 117 -7.78 -19.84 -9.43
CA LEU A 117 -6.56 -20.64 -9.60
C LEU A 117 -6.23 -21.55 -8.40
N ILE A 118 -7.13 -21.71 -7.43
CA ILE A 118 -6.94 -22.53 -6.23
C ILE A 118 -5.65 -22.15 -5.47
N GLY A 119 -5.40 -20.85 -5.31
CA GLY A 119 -4.20 -20.34 -4.64
C GLY A 119 -2.95 -20.29 -5.50
N GLY A 120 -3.06 -20.56 -6.81
CA GLY A 120 -1.98 -20.35 -7.77
C GLY A 120 -1.68 -18.86 -8.02
N TYR A 121 -0.46 -18.58 -8.49
CA TYR A 121 -0.05 -17.23 -8.88
C TYR A 121 -0.82 -16.73 -10.09
N ASN A 122 -1.12 -15.44 -10.11
CA ASN A 122 -1.76 -14.79 -11.24
C ASN A 122 -0.79 -14.76 -12.44
N PRO A 123 -1.13 -15.35 -13.61
CA PRO A 123 -0.31 -15.23 -14.81
C PRO A 123 -0.25 -13.76 -15.26
N HIS A 124 0.97 -13.26 -15.46
CA HIS A 124 1.25 -11.89 -15.90
C HIS A 124 0.70 -11.58 -17.29
#